data_AF-A0A9E4GDL4-F1
#
_entry.id   AF-A0A9E4GDL4-F1
#
_cell.length_a   1.000
_cell.length_b   1.000
_cell.length_c   1.000
_cell.angle_alpha   90.00
_cell.angle_beta   90.00
_cell.angle_gamma   90.00
#
_symmetry.space_group_name_H-M   'P 1'
#
loop_
_entity.id
_entity.type
_entity.pdbx_description
1 polymer ?
#
loop_
_entity_poly.entity_id
_entity_poly.type
_entity_poly.pdbx_seq_one_letter_code
_entity_poly.pdbx_strand_id
1 'polypeptide(L)' 'MTVFTAIAIYFVVWWVVLFAVLPFGVRRHRAPEPGLEPGAPEKPRLWIKACATTLIAALVWLAIYAVIESGLVSLRPT' A
#
# COMPACT_ATOMS: atom_id res chain seq x y z
N MET A 1 21.93 -5.69 2.79
CA MET A 1 21.18 -4.96 1.74
C MET A 1 21.75 -3.57 1.60
N THR A 2 21.85 -3.01 0.38
CA THR A 2 22.25 -1.60 0.24
C THR A 2 21.10 -0.68 0.65
N VAL A 3 21.40 0.55 1.08
CA VAL A 3 20.39 1.56 1.42
C VAL A 3 19.48 1.85 0.23
N PHE A 4 20.07 1.93 -0.97
CA PHE A 4 19.31 2.12 -2.21
C PHE A 4 18.29 0.99 -2.45
N THR A 5 18.74 -0.26 -2.35
CA THR A 5 17.85 -1.44 -2.51
C THR A 5 16.73 -1.44 -1.47
N ALA A 6 17.04 -1.10 -0.22
CA ALA A 6 16.07 -1.06 0.85
C ALA A 6 14.96 -0.01 0.60
N ILE A 7 15.35 1.19 0.14
CA ILE A 7 14.39 2.26 -0.23
C ILE A 7 13.57 1.87 -1.47
N ALA A 8 14.19 1.27 -2.48
CA ALA A 8 13.49 0.82 -3.69
C ALA A 8 12.41 -0.22 -3.37
N ILE A 9 12.73 -1.21 -2.53
CA ILE A 9 11.76 -2.21 -2.07
C ILE A 9 10.62 -1.54 -1.29
N TYR A 10 10.94 -0.63 -0.37
CA TYR A 10 9.92 0.12 0.37
C TYR A 10 8.97 0.87 -0.56
N PHE A 11 9.50 1.57 -1.58
CA PHE A 11 8.70 2.30 -2.55
C PHE A 11 7.75 1.39 -3.34
N VAL A 12 8.24 0.25 -3.84
CA VAL A 12 7.42 -0.73 -4.57
C VAL A 12 6.33 -1.31 -3.66
N VAL A 13 6.68 -1.72 -2.44
CA VAL A 13 5.73 -2.24 -1.45
C VAL A 13 4.68 -1.18 -1.12
N TRP A 14 5.09 0.07 -0.92
CA TRP A 14 4.19 1.18 -0.63
C TRP A 14 3.18 1.41 -1.76
N TRP A 15 3.62 1.37 -3.03
CA TRP A 15 2.72 1.47 -4.18
C TRP A 15 1.71 0.33 -4.26
N VAL A 16 2.14 -0.93 -4.05
CA VAL A 16 1.25 -2.09 -4.06
C VAL A 16 0.22 -1.99 -2.93
N VAL A 17 0.65 -1.60 -1.73
CA VAL A 17 -0.22 -1.42 -0.58
C VAL A 17 -1.20 -0.27 -0.80
N LEU A 18 -0.78 0.81 -1.45
CA LEU A 18 -1.68 1.92 -1.81
C LEU A 18 -2.85 1.42 -2.65
N PHE A 19 -2.58 0.67 -3.72
CA PHE A 19 -3.64 0.09 -4.54
C PHE A 19 -4.47 -0.96 -3.81
N ALA A 20 -3.86 -1.75 -2.92
CA ALA A 20 -4.59 -2.70 -2.09
C ALA A 20 -5.56 -2.02 -1.13
N VAL A 21 -5.17 -0.89 -0.50
CA VAL A 21 -5.99 -0.19 0.51
C VAL A 21 -7.08 0.70 -0.10
N LEU A 22 -6.87 1.23 -1.30
CA LEU A 22 -7.84 2.09 -2.00
C LEU A 22 -9.29 1.57 -2.05
N PRO A 23 -9.58 0.29 -2.40
CA PRO A 23 -10.95 -0.23 -2.48
C PRO A 23 -11.66 -0.33 -1.13
N PHE A 24 -10.92 -0.28 -0.01
CA PHE A 24 -11.53 -0.38 1.30
C PHE A 24 -12.26 0.93 1.68
N GLY A 25 -13.47 0.77 2.21
CA GLY A 25 -14.26 1.87 2.76
C GLY A 25 -14.86 2.84 1.71
N VAL A 26 -14.92 2.44 0.43
CA VAL A 26 -15.61 3.24 -0.60
C VAL A 26 -17.12 3.11 -0.40
N ARG A 27 -17.75 4.17 0.13
CA ARG A 27 -19.21 4.33 0.15
C ARG A 27 -19.61 5.27 -0.99
N ARG A 28 -20.46 4.75 -1.88
CA ARG A 28 -21.05 5.53 -2.98
C ARG A 28 -22.33 6.23 -2.52
N HIS A 29 -22.65 7.36 -3.14
CA HIS A 29 -23.93 8.04 -2.95
C HIS A 29 -25.07 7.08 -3.33
N ARG A 30 -26.08 6.91 -2.45
CA ARG A 30 -27.28 6.08 -2.75
C ARG A 30 -28.25 6.78 -3.71
N ALA A 31 -28.18 8.10 -3.81
CA ALA A 31 -28.99 8.93 -4.71
C ALA A 31 -28.11 10.08 -5.25
N PRO A 32 -27.30 9.86 -6.30
CA PRO A 32 -26.48 10.93 -6.87
C PRO A 32 -27.39 12.05 -7.39
N GLU A 33 -27.13 13.30 -7.00
CA GLU A 33 -27.79 14.46 -7.62
C GLU A 33 -27.42 14.53 -9.11
N PRO A 34 -28.31 15.08 -9.97
CA PRO A 34 -28.01 15.26 -11.38
C PRO A 34 -26.74 16.11 -11.56
N GLY A 35 -25.68 15.52 -12.11
CA GLY A 35 -24.37 16.17 -12.29
C GLY A 35 -23.25 15.63 -11.40
N LEU A 36 -23.55 14.75 -10.43
CA LEU A 36 -22.54 14.01 -9.67
C LEU A 36 -22.17 12.70 -10.36
N GLU A 37 -20.86 12.41 -10.43
CA GLU A 37 -20.37 11.12 -10.95
C GLU A 37 -20.80 9.98 -9.99
N PRO A 38 -21.60 8.98 -10.43
CA PRO A 38 -22.14 7.94 -9.54
C PRO A 38 -21.07 7.09 -8.83
N GLY A 39 -19.83 7.13 -9.32
CA GLY A 39 -18.68 6.43 -8.77
C GLY A 39 -17.90 7.19 -7.69
N ALA A 40 -18.13 8.51 -7.53
CA ALA A 40 -17.35 9.33 -6.61
C ALA A 40 -17.67 8.99 -5.14
N PRO A 41 -16.67 8.73 -4.28
CA PRO A 41 -16.89 8.52 -2.85
C PRO A 41 -17.42 9.79 -2.18
N GLU A 42 -18.41 9.67 -1.31
CA GLU A 42 -19.00 10.80 -0.54
C GLU A 42 -17.96 11.60 0.24
N LYS A 43 -17.00 10.91 0.85
CA LYS A 43 -15.95 11.49 1.68
C LYS A 43 -14.64 10.76 1.37
N PRO A 44 -13.81 11.29 0.45
CA PRO A 44 -12.65 10.56 -0.03
C PRO A 44 -11.56 10.33 1.02
N ARG A 45 -11.59 11.03 2.19
CA ARG A 45 -10.70 10.86 3.37
C ARG A 45 -9.27 10.38 2.99
N LEU A 46 -8.68 10.99 1.96
CA LEU A 46 -7.48 10.47 1.30
C LEU A 46 -6.28 10.44 2.25
N TRP A 47 -6.19 11.40 3.17
CA TRP A 47 -5.13 11.46 4.17
C TRP A 47 -5.13 10.24 5.11
N ILE A 48 -6.30 9.72 5.48
CA ILE A 48 -6.40 8.53 6.34
C ILE A 48 -5.93 7.31 5.58
N LYS A 49 -6.33 7.21 4.31
CA LYS A 49 -5.89 6.13 3.42
C LYS A 49 -4.37 6.18 3.25
N ALA A 50 -3.78 7.35 3.05
CA ALA A 50 -2.34 7.55 2.94
C ALA A 50 -1.57 7.18 4.23
N CYS A 51 -2.11 7.52 5.41
CA CYS A 51 -1.51 7.09 6.68
C CYS A 51 -1.60 5.57 6.87
N ALA A 52 -2.76 4.98 6.58
CA ALA A 52 -2.96 3.53 6.66
C ALA A 52 -2.03 2.77 5.70
N THR A 53 -1.88 3.24 4.47
CA THR A 53 -0.98 2.63 3.48
C THR A 53 0.46 2.70 3.92
N THR A 54 0.88 3.82 4.52
CA THR A 54 2.25 3.99 5.01
C THR A 54 2.56 3.04 6.17
N LEU A 55 1.66 2.89 7.13
CA LEU A 55 1.79 1.94 8.24
C LEU A 55 1.83 0.48 7.78
N ILE A 56 0.91 0.09 6.90
CA ILE A 56 0.86 -1.27 6.36
C ILE A 56 2.11 -1.57 5.52
N ALA A 57 2.53 -0.63 4.67
CA ALA A 57 3.72 -0.78 3.85
C ALA A 57 5.00 -0.89 4.70
N ALA A 58 5.12 -0.11 5.77
CA ALA A 58 6.24 -0.20 6.70
C ALA A 58 6.32 -1.57 7.37
N LEU A 59 5.19 -2.13 7.81
CA LEU A 59 5.13 -3.46 8.41
C LEU A 59 5.55 -4.56 7.41
N VAL A 60 5.02 -4.52 6.19
CA VAL A 60 5.36 -5.48 5.12
C VAL A 60 6.83 -5.38 4.74
N TRP A 61 7.35 -4.16 4.60
CA TRP A 61 8.76 -3.93 4.31
C TRP A 61 9.67 -4.45 5.43
N LEU A 62 9.31 -4.24 6.71
CA LEU A 62 10.06 -4.76 7.85
C LEU A 62 10.13 -6.29 7.81
N ALA A 63 9.02 -6.96 7.47
CA ALA A 63 8.99 -8.41 7.33
C ALA A 63 9.90 -8.89 6.19
N ILE A 64 9.86 -8.22 5.04
CA ILE A 64 10.74 -8.52 3.89
C ILE A 64 12.21 -8.33 4.28
N TYR A 65 12.53 -7.22 4.95
CA TYR A 65 13.88 -6.91 5.41
C TYR A 65 14.40 -7.99 6.36
N ALA A 66 13.60 -8.39 7.35
CA ALA A 66 13.94 -9.43 8.31
C ALA A 66 14.17 -10.80 7.65
N VAL A 67 13.32 -11.19 6.68
CA VAL A 67 13.50 -12.43 5.91
C VAL A 67 14.81 -12.42 5.13
N ILE A 68 15.10 -11.29 4.48
CA ILE A 68 16.31 -11.14 3.68
C ILE A 68 17.58 -11.17 4.55
N GLU A 69 17.55 -10.56 5.74
CA GLU A 69 18.69 -10.51 6.65
C GLU A 69 18.89 -11.83 7.42
N SER A 70 17.82 -12.60 7.66
CA SER A 70 17.86 -13.87 8.38
C SER A 70 18.70 -14.96 7.71
N GLY A 71 19.12 -14.78 6.44
CA GLY A 71 19.89 -15.78 5.69
C GLY A 71 19.11 -17.07 5.39
N LEU A 72 17.82 -17.14 5.74
CA LEU A 72 16.96 -18.31 5.56
C LEU A 72 16.64 -18.60 4.08
N VAL A 73 16.74 -17.58 3.21
CA VAL A 73 16.47 -17.71 1.78
C VAL A 73 17.80 -17.72 1.02
N SER A 74 18.30 -18.91 0.69
CA SER A 74 19.45 -19.08 -0.19
C SER A 74 19.02 -18.84 -1.64
N LEU A 75 19.15 -17.61 -2.13
CA LEU A 75 18.94 -17.25 -3.55
C LEU A 75 20.15 -17.65 -4.41
N ARG A 76 20.69 -18.85 -4.17
CA ARG A 76 21.83 -19.38 -4.92
C ARG A 76 21.29 -20.25 -6.05
N PRO A 77 21.52 -19.92 -7.34
CA PRO A 77 21.31 -20.88 -8.40
C PRO A 77 22.38 -21.96 -8.22
N THR A 78 21.95 -23.18 -7.89
CA THR A 78 22.77 -24.40 -7.99
C THR A 78 22.95 -24.77 -9.46
#